data_AF-A0ABC8SC97-F1
#
_entry.id   AF-A0ABC8SC97-F1
#
_cell.length_a   1.000
_cell.length_b   1.000
_cell.length_c   1.000
_cell.angle_alpha   90.00
_cell.angle_beta   90.00
_cell.angle_gamma   90.00
#
_symmetry.space_group_name_H-M   'P 1'
#
loop_
_entity.id
_entity.type
_entity.pdbx_description
1 polymer ?
#
loop_
_entity_poly.entity_id
_entity_poly.type
_entity_poly.pdbx_seq_one_letter_code
_entity_poly.pdbx_strand_id
1 'polypeptide(L)' 'MIERARVSLQEVKYLALDEADRMLDMGFEHQIRKIVERMEMPPLGARQTMLFSATFPTDIQ' A
#
# COMPACT_ATOMS: atom_id res chain seq x y z
N MET A 1 5.47 -6.42 -12.45
CA MET A 1 4.40 -6.15 -13.44
C MET A 1 4.15 -4.65 -13.59
N ILE A 2 3.99 -3.92 -12.48
CA ILE A 2 3.82 -2.46 -12.47
C ILE A 2 5.04 -1.75 -13.06
N GLU A 3 6.26 -2.11 -12.66
CA GLU A 3 7.50 -1.53 -13.20
C GLU A 3 7.71 -1.77 -14.70
N ARG A 4 7.04 -2.78 -15.28
CA ARG A 4 7.07 -3.06 -16.71
C ARG A 4 5.94 -2.34 -17.46
N ALA A 5 5.31 -1.33 -16.83
CA ALA A 5 4.17 -0.57 -17.33
C ALA A 5 2.96 -1.42 -17.77
N ARG A 6 2.83 -2.66 -17.26
CA ARG A 6 1.71 -3.55 -17.60
C ARG A 6 0.46 -3.28 -16.77
N VAL A 7 0.61 -2.56 -15.67
CA VAL A 7 -0.47 -2.17 -14.75
C VAL A 7 -0.22 -0.73 -14.34
N SER A 8 -1.22 0.12 -14.52
CA SER A 8 -1.22 1.51 -14.02
C SER A 8 -2.06 1.59 -12.74
N LEU A 9 -1.63 2.44 -11.81
CA LEU A 9 -2.33 2.70 -10.54
C LEU A 9 -2.95 4.10 -10.48
N GLN A 10 -2.85 4.88 -11.55
CA GLN A 10 -3.25 6.29 -11.62
C GLN A 10 -4.73 6.55 -11.32
N GLU A 11 -5.61 5.58 -11.58
CA GLU A 11 -7.07 5.71 -11.39
C GLU A 11 -7.58 4.91 -10.18
N VAL A 12 -6.69 4.45 -9.29
CA VAL A 12 -7.07 3.66 -8.12
C VAL A 12 -7.78 4.54 -7.10
N LYS A 13 -9.08 4.29 -6.92
CA LYS A 13 -9.93 5.00 -5.94
C LYS A 13 -9.94 4.34 -4.56
N TYR A 14 -9.65 3.04 -4.50
CA TYR A 14 -9.70 2.26 -3.27
C TYR A 14 -8.43 1.43 -3.13
N LEU A 15 -7.76 1.58 -1.99
CA LEU A 15 -6.60 0.78 -1.60
C LEU A 15 -6.96 0.04 -0.31
N ALA A 16 -6.86 -1.30 -0.34
CA ALA A 16 -7.01 -2.14 0.84
C ALA A 16 -5.69 -2.84 1.13
N LEU A 17 -5.20 -2.74 2.36
CA LEU A 17 -4.04 -3.47 2.88
C LEU A 17 -4.54 -4.43 3.94
N ASP A 18 -4.48 -5.74 3.66
CA ASP A 18 -4.92 -6.80 4.56
C ASP A 18 -3.74 -7.56 5.15
N GLU A 19 -3.88 -8.06 6.37
CA GLU A 19 -2.79 -8.63 7.19
C GLU A 19 -1.53 -7.72 7.21
N ALA A 20 -1.72 -6.42 7.47
CA ALA A 20 -0.65 -5.43 7.34
C ALA A 20 0.55 -5.70 8.28
N ASP A 21 0.30 -6.16 9.50
CA ASP A 21 1.33 -6.62 10.43
C ASP A 21 2.20 -7.73 9.84
N ARG A 22 1.59 -8.76 9.24
CA ARG A 22 2.35 -9.85 8.59
C ARG A 22 3.14 -9.38 7.39
N MET A 23 2.60 -8.45 6.60
CA MET A 23 3.36 -7.87 5.49
C MET A 23 4.64 -7.18 5.99
N LEU A 24 4.58 -6.48 7.12
CA LEU A 24 5.76 -5.89 7.75
C LEU A 24 6.72 -6.95 8.28
N ASP A 25 6.23 -7.99 8.95
CA ASP A 25 7.05 -9.12 9.42
C ASP A 25 7.81 -9.82 8.28
N MET A 26 7.21 -9.86 7.09
CA MET A 26 7.84 -10.40 5.87
C MET A 26 8.81 -9.42 5.19
N GLY A 27 8.93 -8.19 5.69
CA GLY A 27 9.80 -7.15 5.14
C GLY A 27 9.25 -6.47 3.89
N PHE A 28 7.93 -6.46 3.66
CA PHE A 28 7.31 -5.81 2.51
C PHE A 28 7.14 -4.29 2.64
N GLU A 29 7.55 -3.69 3.76
CA GLU A 29 7.38 -2.26 4.04
C GLU A 29 7.88 -1.39 2.87
N HIS A 30 9.09 -1.65 2.38
CA HIS A 30 9.69 -0.86 1.30
C HIS A 30 8.88 -0.94 0.00
N GLN A 31 8.38 -2.13 -0.34
CA GLN A 31 7.57 -2.37 -1.52
C GLN A 31 6.20 -1.69 -1.40
N ILE A 32 5.56 -1.76 -0.22
CA ILE A 32 4.29 -1.09 0.05
C ILE A 32 4.46 0.42 -0.09
N ARG A 33 5.46 1.02 0.58
CA ARG A 33 5.76 2.46 0.43
C ARG A 33 6.02 2.84 -1.02
N LYS A 34 6.78 2.04 -1.77
CA LYS A 34 7.03 2.27 -3.20
C LYS A 34 5.74 2.29 -4.01
N ILE A 35 4.82 1.34 -3.79
CA ILE A 35 3.54 1.28 -4.50
C ILE A 35 2.66 2.48 -4.15
N VAL A 36 2.57 2.81 -2.87
CA VAL A 36 1.65 3.83 -2.31
C VAL A 36 2.12 5.26 -2.61
N GLU A 37 3.43 5.49 -2.67
CA GLU A 37 4.04 6.82 -2.79
C GLU A 37 4.70 7.07 -4.16
N ARG A 38 5.25 6.05 -4.83
CA ARG A 38 6.13 6.24 -6.00
C ARG A 38 5.56 5.73 -7.32
N MET A 39 4.40 5.07 -7.33
CA MET A 39 3.81 4.47 -8.53
C MET A 39 2.57 5.21 -9.05
N GLU A 40 2.58 6.54 -8.94
CA GLU A 40 1.55 7.44 -9.49
C GLU A 40 0.12 7.18 -8.99
N MET A 41 -0.02 6.48 -7.86
CA MET A 41 -1.32 6.26 -7.23
C MET A 41 -1.88 7.58 -6.67
N PRO A 42 -3.19 7.88 -6.82
CA PRO A 42 -3.79 9.13 -6.33
C PRO A 42 -3.47 9.38 -4.86
N PRO A 43 -3.10 10.61 -4.44
CA PRO A 43 -2.63 10.87 -3.08
C PRO A 43 -3.69 10.54 -2.01
N LEU A 44 -3.24 10.42 -0.75
CA LEU A 44 -4.16 10.29 0.39
C LEU A 44 -5.19 11.43 0.36
N GLY A 45 -6.48 11.09 0.45
CA GLY A 45 -7.59 12.04 0.34
C GLY A 45 -8.26 12.06 -1.04
N ALA A 46 -7.54 11.71 -2.12
CA ALA A 46 -8.12 11.46 -3.44
C ALA A 46 -8.50 9.98 -3.64
N ARG A 47 -7.86 9.07 -2.89
CA ARG A 47 -8.23 7.66 -2.75
C ARG A 47 -8.66 7.35 -1.32
N GLN A 48 -9.57 6.39 -1.17
CA GLN A 48 -9.91 5.80 0.11
C GLN A 48 -8.94 4.65 0.41
N THR A 49 -8.21 4.75 1.52
CA THR A 49 -7.29 3.71 2.00
C THR A 49 -7.91 3.01 3.22
N MET A 50 -7.90 1.69 3.22
CA MET A 50 -8.33 0.84 4.33
C MET A 50 -7.17 -0.08 4.73
N LEU A 51 -6.84 -0.10 6.01
CA LEU A 51 -5.79 -0.95 6.57
C LEU A 51 -6.41 -1.91 7.57
N PHE A 52 -6.15 -3.20 7.39
CA PHE A 52 -6.59 -4.29 8.24
C PHE A 52 -5.36 -4.98 8.79
N SER A 53 -5.31 -5.11 10.11
CA SER A 53 -4.18 -5.70 10.84
C SER A 53 -4.71 -6.39 12.09
N ALA A 54 -4.15 -7.55 12.43
CA ALA A 54 -4.52 -8.25 13.66
C ALA A 54 -3.87 -7.60 14.89
N THR A 55 -2.70 -7.01 14.70
CA THR A 55 -1.91 -6.32 15.74
C THR A 55 -1.61 -4.87 15.34
N PHE A 56 -1.22 -4.04 16.31
CA PHE A 56 -0.94 -2.61 16.10
C PHE A 56 0.42 -2.19 16.71
N PRO A 57 1.54 -2.72 16.20
CA PRO A 57 2.90 -2.32 16.61
C PRO A 57 3.25 -0.91 16.11
N THR A 58 4.34 -0.32 16.63
CA THR A 58 4.81 1.03 16.26
C THR A 58 5.04 1.19 14.76
N ASP A 59 5.41 0.12 14.05
CA ASP A 59 5.65 0.17 12.60
C ASP A 59 4.34 0.29 11.77
N ILE A 60 3.19 0.02 12.39
CA ILE A 60 1.84 0.22 11.80
C ILE A 60 1.23 1.58 12.20
N GLN A 61 1.71 2.21 13.29
CA GLN A 61 1.26 3.53 13.75
C GLN A 61 1.64 4.65 12.78
#